data_AF-A0A7W1ECP1-F1
#
_entry.id   AF-A0A7W1ECP1-F1
#
_cell.length_a   1.000
_cell.length_b   1.000
_cell.length_c   1.000
_cell.angle_alpha   90.00
_cell.angle_beta   90.00
_cell.angle_gamma   90.00
#
_symmetry.space_group_name_H-M   'P 1'
#
loop_
_entity.id
_entity.type
_entity.pdbx_description
1 polymer ?
#
loop_
_entity_poly.entity_id
_entity_poly.type
_entity_poly.pdbx_seq_one_letter_code
_entity_poly.pdbx_strand_id
1 'polypeptide(L)'
;RYFPPVELREEALLSGYVVPGLVATASGTICTGGRCRRLDGARAYHDHNWGVWRDVTWEWGAASGPRLAFLYGGVYDSTARASPFFLALTDSLGVRQVLRFGHIEYQGRQRSEGAAGVAAPRAFRMVATRDADTVRLDVTVHHALASAMGAAGFRRFFLQMRGRFTLSGTVAGEGVADSGSGFFETYVSR
;
A
#
# COMPACT_ATOMS: atom_id res chain seq x y z
N ARG A 1 -1.21 13.81 -8.80
CA ARG A 1 0.21 13.46 -8.54
C ARG A 1 0.45 12.05 -9.07
N TYR A 2 1.63 11.73 -9.58
CA TYR A 2 1.98 10.41 -10.14
C TYR A 2 3.27 9.87 -9.51
N PHE A 3 3.50 8.57 -9.64
CA PHE A 3 4.78 7.92 -9.37
C PHE A 3 5.32 7.35 -10.69
N PRO A 4 6.56 7.72 -11.10
CA PRO A 4 7.12 7.31 -12.38
C PRO A 4 7.31 5.78 -12.46
N PRO A 5 7.39 5.23 -13.67
CA PRO A 5 7.70 3.81 -13.84
C PRO A 5 9.05 3.48 -13.19
N VAL A 6 9.05 2.44 -12.36
CA VAL A 6 10.26 1.88 -11.75
C VAL A 6 10.25 0.37 -11.90
N GLU A 7 11.45 -0.20 -12.03
CA GLU A 7 11.67 -1.63 -11.92
C GLU A 7 12.57 -1.90 -10.71
N LEU A 8 12.11 -2.80 -9.84
CA LEU A 8 12.89 -3.32 -8.72
C LEU A 8 13.30 -4.73 -9.09
N ARG A 9 14.60 -4.99 -8.94
CA ARG A 9 15.20 -6.28 -9.27
C ARG A 9 16.04 -6.76 -8.11
N GLU A 10 15.77 -7.98 -7.69
CA GLU A 10 16.66 -8.78 -6.85
C GLU A 10 16.77 -10.16 -7.48
N GLU A 11 17.98 -10.53 -7.89
CA GLU A 11 18.26 -11.75 -8.66
C GLU A 11 17.30 -11.93 -9.87
N ALA A 12 16.44 -12.95 -9.80
CA ALA A 12 15.46 -13.33 -10.81
C ALA A 12 14.06 -12.72 -10.56
N LEU A 13 13.82 -12.11 -9.40
CA LEU A 13 12.55 -11.47 -9.09
C LEU A 13 12.56 -10.03 -9.63
N LEU A 14 11.94 -9.86 -10.79
CA LEU A 14 11.65 -8.55 -11.39
C LEU A 14 10.22 -8.14 -11.03
N SER A 15 10.05 -6.97 -10.46
CA SER A 15 8.75 -6.34 -10.26
C SER A 15 8.81 -4.87 -10.61
N GLY A 16 7.91 -4.43 -11.46
CA GLY A 16 7.81 -3.05 -11.89
C GLY A 16 6.45 -2.43 -11.60
N TYR A 17 6.46 -1.11 -11.42
CA TYR A 17 5.33 -0.35 -10.93
C TYR A 17 5.30 1.02 -11.59
N VAL A 18 4.10 1.49 -11.93
CA VAL A 18 3.82 2.89 -12.25
C VAL A 18 2.49 3.28 -11.63
N VAL A 19 2.40 4.49 -11.09
CA VAL A 19 1.13 5.01 -10.54
C VAL A 19 0.77 6.32 -11.23
N PRO A 20 0.05 6.27 -12.36
CA PRO A 20 -0.39 7.47 -13.06
C PRO A 20 -1.26 8.40 -12.19
N GLY A 21 -2.02 7.83 -11.24
CA GLY A 21 -2.91 8.57 -10.35
C GLY A 21 -2.65 8.29 -8.88
N LEU A 22 -1.53 8.73 -8.29
CA LEU A 22 -1.25 8.57 -6.86
C LEU A 22 -2.12 9.50 -5.99
N VAL A 23 -2.37 10.70 -6.50
CA VAL A 23 -3.41 11.60 -5.97
C VAL A 23 -4.28 11.99 -7.14
N ALA A 24 -5.49 11.44 -7.17
CA ALA A 24 -6.48 11.63 -8.21
C ALA A 24 -7.90 11.65 -7.61
N THR A 25 -8.86 12.03 -8.45
CA THR A 25 -10.29 11.90 -8.18
C THR A 25 -10.97 11.09 -9.29
N ALA A 26 -12.06 10.43 -8.95
CA ALA A 26 -12.91 9.70 -9.87
C ALA A 26 -14.37 10.12 -9.70
N SER A 27 -15.05 10.27 -10.84
CA SER A 27 -16.50 10.48 -10.91
C SER A 27 -17.10 9.38 -11.77
N GLY A 28 -18.32 8.95 -11.44
CA GLY A 28 -18.96 7.84 -12.14
C GLY A 28 -20.22 7.36 -11.44
N THR A 29 -20.70 6.17 -11.81
CA THR A 29 -21.83 5.53 -11.13
C THR A 29 -21.49 4.07 -10.85
N ILE A 30 -21.72 3.64 -9.61
CA ILE A 30 -21.62 2.23 -9.21
C ILE A 30 -23.02 1.71 -8.96
N CYS A 31 -23.40 0.61 -9.62
CA CYS A 31 -24.67 -0.05 -9.41
C CYS A 31 -24.46 -1.46 -8.82
N THR A 32 -25.08 -1.74 -7.68
CA THR A 32 -25.06 -3.06 -7.03
C THR A 32 -26.46 -3.45 -6.58
N GLY A 33 -26.90 -4.67 -6.92
CA GLY A 33 -28.24 -5.16 -6.55
C GLY A 33 -29.38 -4.24 -7.00
N GLY A 34 -29.29 -3.66 -8.20
CA GLY A 34 -30.28 -2.71 -8.73
C GLY A 34 -30.25 -1.30 -8.11
N ARG A 35 -29.37 -1.03 -7.14
CA ARG A 35 -29.19 0.31 -6.55
C ARG A 35 -27.95 0.97 -7.13
N CYS A 36 -28.13 2.14 -7.72
CA CYS A 36 -27.04 2.94 -8.27
C CYS A 36 -26.66 4.09 -7.32
N ARG A 37 -25.36 4.34 -7.20
CA ARG A 37 -24.79 5.50 -6.50
C ARG A 37 -23.88 6.26 -7.43
N ARG A 38 -24.12 7.56 -7.58
CA ARG A 38 -23.21 8.47 -8.26
C ARG A 38 -22.04 8.79 -7.34
N LEU A 39 -20.84 8.73 -7.88
CA LEU A 39 -19.61 9.23 -7.29
C LEU A 39 -19.26 10.53 -7.99
N ASP A 40 -18.94 11.56 -7.21
CA ASP A 40 -18.50 12.84 -7.74
C ASP A 40 -17.25 13.30 -7.01
N GLY A 41 -16.14 13.42 -7.73
CA GLY A 41 -14.85 13.86 -7.18
C GLY A 41 -14.32 12.95 -6.07
N ALA A 42 -14.70 11.67 -6.05
CA ALA A 42 -14.27 10.74 -5.00
C ALA A 42 -12.76 10.54 -5.07
N ARG A 43 -12.07 10.48 -3.93
CA ARG A 43 -10.62 10.20 -3.90
C ARG A 43 -10.35 8.87 -4.60
N ALA A 44 -9.39 8.89 -5.53
CA ALA A 44 -9.06 7.76 -6.37
C ALA A 44 -7.55 7.54 -6.42
N TYR A 45 -7.20 6.32 -6.78
CA TYR A 45 -5.86 5.84 -7.00
C TYR A 45 -5.86 4.97 -8.27
N HIS A 46 -4.80 5.05 -9.07
CA HIS A 46 -4.67 4.25 -10.28
C HIS A 46 -3.21 3.85 -10.51
N ASP A 47 -2.96 2.55 -10.61
CA ASP A 47 -1.65 1.96 -10.84
C ASP A 47 -1.65 0.89 -11.94
N HIS A 48 -0.44 0.57 -12.38
CA HIS A 48 -0.14 -0.60 -13.17
C HIS A 48 1.10 -1.26 -12.60
N ASN A 49 1.08 -2.58 -12.50
CA ASN A 49 2.23 -3.35 -12.05
C ASN A 49 2.51 -4.49 -13.01
N TRP A 50 3.77 -4.93 -13.07
CA TRP A 50 4.22 -6.03 -13.90
C TRP A 50 5.33 -6.82 -13.20
N GLY A 51 5.52 -8.07 -13.59
CA GLY A 51 6.58 -8.93 -13.05
C GLY A 51 6.30 -10.41 -13.25
N VAL A 52 7.21 -11.25 -12.76
CA VAL A 52 7.05 -12.71 -12.76
C VAL A 52 6.34 -13.12 -11.47
N TRP A 53 5.03 -12.92 -11.44
CA TRP A 53 4.23 -13.07 -10.22
C TRP A 53 3.45 -14.37 -10.20
N ARG A 54 4.13 -15.44 -9.77
CA ARG A 54 3.50 -16.73 -9.46
C ARG A 54 3.67 -17.01 -7.98
N ASP A 55 2.55 -17.33 -7.32
CA ASP A 55 2.51 -17.69 -5.89
C ASP A 55 3.15 -16.64 -4.96
N VAL A 56 3.04 -15.37 -5.35
CA VAL A 56 3.56 -14.25 -4.57
C VAL A 56 2.52 -13.68 -3.61
N THR A 57 2.99 -13.08 -2.52
CA THR A 57 2.20 -12.16 -1.69
C THR A 57 2.85 -10.79 -1.71
N TRP A 58 2.14 -9.74 -1.31
CA TRP A 58 2.71 -8.39 -1.32
C TRP A 58 2.31 -7.58 -0.11
N GLU A 59 3.13 -6.57 0.15
CA GLU A 59 2.79 -5.40 0.94
C GLU A 59 2.59 -4.25 -0.05
N TRP A 60 1.42 -3.61 -0.02
CA TRP A 60 1.14 -2.47 -0.90
C TRP A 60 0.33 -1.42 -0.17
N GLY A 61 0.54 -0.14 -0.49
CA GLY A 61 -0.30 0.90 0.08
C GLY A 61 -0.02 2.26 -0.50
N ALA A 62 -1.09 3.06 -0.60
CA ALA A 62 -1.01 4.44 -1.01
C ALA A 62 -1.91 5.32 -0.15
N ALA A 63 -1.37 6.48 0.24
CA ALA A 63 -2.11 7.43 1.04
C ALA A 63 -1.72 8.87 0.70
N SER A 64 -2.60 9.80 1.05
CA SER A 64 -2.36 11.23 0.86
C SER A 64 -2.91 12.06 2.02
N GLY A 65 -2.08 12.99 2.47
CA GLY A 65 -2.44 14.12 3.31
C GLY A 65 -2.46 15.42 2.50
N PRO A 66 -2.62 16.58 3.16
CA PRO A 66 -2.62 17.88 2.49
C PRO A 66 -1.30 18.20 1.76
N ARG A 67 -0.15 17.76 2.30
CA ARG A 67 1.17 18.13 1.76
C ARG A 67 1.81 16.99 0.99
N LEU A 68 1.80 15.80 1.56
CA LEU A 68 2.52 14.64 1.09
C LEU A 68 1.54 13.55 0.64
N ALA A 69 1.97 12.79 -0.36
CA ALA A 69 1.38 11.51 -0.67
C ALA A 69 2.50 10.48 -0.75
N PHE A 70 2.21 9.23 -0.41
CA PHE A 70 3.19 8.16 -0.52
C PHE A 70 2.61 6.94 -1.19
N LEU A 71 3.51 6.16 -1.76
CA LEU A 71 3.30 4.81 -2.24
C LEU A 71 4.34 3.92 -1.55
N TYR A 72 3.93 2.79 -1.01
CA TYR A 72 4.88 1.74 -0.67
C TYR A 72 4.49 0.44 -1.35
N GLY A 73 5.50 -0.38 -1.58
CA GLY A 73 5.30 -1.65 -2.23
C GLY A 73 6.43 -2.64 -2.03
N GLY A 74 6.06 -3.90 -2.12
CA GLY A 74 6.94 -4.94 -2.60
C GLY A 74 6.35 -6.32 -2.41
N VAL A 75 7.05 -7.30 -2.95
CA VAL A 75 6.53 -8.63 -3.21
C VAL A 75 7.38 -9.66 -2.47
N TYR A 76 6.74 -10.62 -1.81
CA TYR A 76 7.36 -11.83 -1.32
C TYR A 76 7.17 -12.95 -2.35
N ASP A 77 8.24 -13.66 -2.67
CA ASP A 77 8.16 -14.89 -3.47
C ASP A 77 7.58 -16.06 -2.66
N SER A 78 7.43 -17.22 -3.30
CA SER A 78 6.91 -18.43 -2.66
C SER A 78 7.81 -18.98 -1.55
N THR A 79 9.08 -18.57 -1.51
CA THR A 79 10.04 -18.89 -0.44
C THR A 79 10.08 -17.82 0.66
N ALA A 80 9.15 -16.85 0.61
CA ALA A 80 9.08 -15.69 1.49
C ALA A 80 10.30 -14.75 1.40
N ARG A 81 11.09 -14.82 0.32
CA ARG A 81 12.11 -13.81 0.02
C ARG A 81 11.42 -12.59 -0.56
N ALA A 82 11.73 -11.42 0.00
CA ALA A 82 11.17 -10.16 -0.47
C ALA A 82 11.98 -9.61 -1.65
N SER A 83 11.31 -9.10 -2.68
CA SER A 83 11.85 -8.04 -3.52
C SER A 83 12.13 -6.82 -2.65
N PRO A 84 13.12 -5.98 -2.97
CA PRO A 84 13.46 -4.81 -2.15
C PRO A 84 12.25 -3.90 -1.98
N PHE A 85 11.75 -3.80 -0.75
CA PHE A 85 10.62 -2.94 -0.44
C PHE A 85 10.98 -1.47 -0.60
N PHE A 86 10.01 -0.66 -0.96
CA PHE A 86 10.21 0.78 -1.17
C PHE A 86 9.09 1.59 -0.55
N LEU A 87 9.42 2.80 -0.07
CA LEU A 87 8.48 3.85 0.27
C LEU A 87 8.84 5.10 -0.54
N ALA A 88 8.02 5.43 -1.53
CA ALA A 88 8.14 6.64 -2.31
C ALA A 88 7.31 7.77 -1.67
N LEU A 89 7.97 8.87 -1.33
CA LEU A 89 7.33 10.09 -0.85
C LEU A 89 7.21 11.10 -1.99
N THR A 90 6.05 11.71 -2.13
CA THR A 90 5.73 12.69 -3.18
C THR A 90 5.08 13.93 -2.60
N ASP A 91 5.35 15.08 -3.21
CA ASP A 91 4.69 16.35 -2.93
C ASP A 91 4.13 16.96 -4.22
N SER A 92 3.86 18.27 -4.24
CA SER A 92 3.37 18.97 -5.43
C SER A 92 4.38 19.06 -6.57
N LEU A 93 5.68 18.91 -6.30
CA LEU A 93 6.76 19.00 -7.29
C LEU A 93 7.15 17.63 -7.87
N GLY A 94 6.77 16.54 -7.21
CA GLY A 94 6.98 15.18 -7.71
C GLY A 94 7.49 14.24 -6.63
N VAL A 95 8.34 13.27 -7.02
CA VAL A 95 8.99 12.35 -6.09
C VAL A 95 10.06 13.11 -5.30
N ARG A 96 9.88 13.16 -3.98
CA ARG A 96 10.82 13.79 -3.06
C ARG A 96 11.92 12.84 -2.62
N GLN A 97 11.58 11.58 -2.35
CA GLN A 97 12.53 10.53 -1.98
C GLN A 97 11.93 9.13 -2.19
N VAL A 98 12.78 8.15 -2.46
CA VAL A 98 12.45 6.72 -2.41
C VAL A 98 13.32 6.08 -1.34
N LEU A 99 12.68 5.61 -0.26
CA LEU A 99 13.31 4.95 0.87
C LEU A 99 13.12 3.43 0.79
N ARG A 100 13.85 2.68 1.62
CA ARG A 100 13.74 1.21 1.77
C ARG A 100 13.24 0.87 3.18
N PHE A 101 12.45 -0.19 3.33
CA PHE A 101 12.08 -0.72 4.64
C PHE A 101 12.24 -2.25 4.65
N GLY A 102 12.43 -2.85 5.83
CA GLY A 102 12.62 -4.30 5.93
C GLY A 102 11.33 -5.07 6.21
N HIS A 103 10.46 -4.52 7.03
CA HIS A 103 9.22 -5.18 7.47
C HIS A 103 8.16 -4.17 7.90
N ILE A 104 6.92 -4.67 8.04
CA ILE A 104 5.78 -3.95 8.62
C ILE A 104 5.42 -4.60 9.95
N GLU A 105 5.31 -3.78 11.00
CA GLU A 105 4.92 -4.20 12.34
C GLU A 105 3.40 -4.10 12.50
N TYR A 106 2.71 -5.23 12.32
CA TYR A 106 1.27 -5.33 12.49
C TYR A 106 0.87 -5.45 13.97
N GLN A 107 -0.18 -4.72 14.38
CA GLN A 107 -0.60 -4.62 15.78
C GLN A 107 -2.12 -4.77 15.94
N GLY A 108 -2.50 -5.52 16.98
CA GLY A 108 -3.89 -5.77 17.34
C GLY A 108 -4.65 -6.60 16.29
N ARG A 109 -5.91 -6.92 16.61
CA ARG A 109 -6.80 -7.69 15.73
C ARG A 109 -8.19 -7.07 15.71
N GLN A 110 -8.80 -6.99 14.53
CA GLN A 110 -10.19 -6.60 14.34
C GLN A 110 -10.86 -7.54 13.34
N ARG A 111 -12.19 -7.55 13.35
CA ARG A 111 -12.96 -8.30 12.36
C ARG A 111 -12.77 -7.67 10.99
N SER A 112 -12.70 -8.51 9.97
CA SER A 112 -12.79 -8.08 8.56
C SER A 112 -14.13 -8.51 7.98
N GLU A 113 -14.60 -7.77 6.98
CA GLU A 113 -15.72 -8.18 6.14
C GLU A 113 -15.26 -9.22 5.10
N GLY A 114 -16.20 -9.85 4.40
CA GLY A 114 -15.90 -10.85 3.37
C GLY A 114 -15.68 -12.25 3.95
N ALA A 115 -14.47 -12.77 3.84
CA ALA A 115 -14.15 -14.15 4.22
C ALA A 115 -14.34 -14.42 5.73
N ALA A 116 -15.19 -15.41 6.04
CA ALA A 116 -15.60 -15.69 7.41
C ALA A 116 -14.44 -16.16 8.32
N GLY A 117 -14.33 -15.53 9.49
CA GLY A 117 -13.33 -15.85 10.51
C GLY A 117 -11.94 -15.27 10.25
N VAL A 118 -11.77 -14.40 9.24
CA VAL A 118 -10.52 -13.70 8.98
C VAL A 118 -10.46 -12.41 9.80
N ALA A 119 -9.31 -12.20 10.45
CA ALA A 119 -9.04 -10.98 11.21
C ALA A 119 -8.02 -10.12 10.47
N ALA A 120 -8.22 -8.81 10.52
CA ALA A 120 -7.28 -7.81 10.04
C ALA A 120 -6.53 -7.16 11.23
N PRO A 121 -5.34 -6.59 11.01
CA PRO A 121 -4.67 -5.78 12.03
C PRO A 121 -5.49 -4.53 12.38
N ARG A 122 -5.36 -4.04 13.61
CA ARG A 122 -5.93 -2.73 14.02
C ARG A 122 -5.07 -1.56 13.59
N ALA A 123 -3.76 -1.78 13.57
CA ALA A 123 -2.78 -0.78 13.22
C ALA A 123 -1.54 -1.46 12.63
N PHE A 124 -0.71 -0.68 11.96
CA PHE A 124 0.63 -1.12 11.62
C PHE A 124 1.60 0.06 11.59
N ARG A 125 2.89 -0.26 11.68
CA ARG A 125 3.99 0.69 11.68
C ARG A 125 5.09 0.20 10.74
N MET A 126 5.76 1.14 10.07
CA MET A 126 7.00 0.87 9.37
C MET A 126 7.99 2.03 9.55
N VAL A 127 9.27 1.72 9.39
CA VAL A 127 10.34 2.71 9.31
C VAL A 127 11.09 2.44 8.01
N ALA A 128 11.18 3.45 7.17
CA ALA A 128 11.92 3.41 5.93
C ALA A 128 13.13 4.34 6.00
N THR A 129 14.26 3.94 5.43
CA THR A 129 15.50 4.70 5.44
C THR A 129 16.16 4.73 4.07
N ARG A 130 16.97 5.75 3.83
CA ARG A 130 17.95 5.81 2.73
C ARG A 130 19.04 6.79 3.12
N ASP A 131 20.28 6.32 3.26
CA ASP A 131 21.39 7.13 3.75
C ASP A 131 21.02 7.80 5.09
N ALA A 132 21.03 9.14 5.17
CA ALA A 132 20.62 9.90 6.34
C ALA A 132 19.10 10.12 6.45
N ASP A 133 18.33 9.82 5.40
CA ASP A 133 16.88 10.03 5.40
C ASP A 133 16.17 8.93 6.17
N THR A 134 15.14 9.31 6.92
CA THR A 134 14.29 8.41 7.70
C THR A 134 12.86 8.87 7.59
N VAL A 135 11.95 7.92 7.36
CA VAL A 135 10.51 8.15 7.43
C VAL A 135 9.88 7.06 8.29
N ARG A 136 9.15 7.51 9.30
CA ARG A 136 8.26 6.72 10.13
C ARG A 136 6.84 6.86 9.60
N LEU A 137 6.18 5.72 9.42
CA LEU A 137 4.76 5.65 9.06
C LEU A 137 4.02 4.82 10.11
N ASP A 138 2.97 5.41 10.69
CA ASP A 138 2.02 4.73 11.54
C ASP A 138 0.63 4.80 10.90
N VAL A 139 -0.08 3.68 10.90
CA VAL A 139 -1.41 3.55 10.30
C VAL A 139 -2.38 2.94 11.31
N THR A 140 -3.55 3.56 11.43
CA THR A 140 -4.72 2.97 12.09
C THR A 140 -5.70 2.49 11.04
N VAL A 141 -6.05 1.20 11.07
CA VAL A 141 -6.96 0.57 10.13
C VAL A 141 -8.40 0.74 10.63
N HIS A 142 -9.26 1.36 9.82
CA HIS A 142 -10.66 1.62 10.15
C HIS A 142 -11.63 0.63 9.53
N HIS A 143 -11.25 0.04 8.40
CA HIS A 143 -12.06 -0.93 7.69
C HIS A 143 -11.14 -1.92 6.98
N ALA A 144 -11.55 -3.18 6.91
CA ALA A 144 -10.84 -4.22 6.21
C ALA A 144 -11.82 -5.20 5.55
N LEU A 145 -11.53 -5.56 4.31
CA LEU A 145 -12.21 -6.60 3.54
C LEU A 145 -11.22 -7.74 3.30
N ALA A 146 -11.64 -8.97 3.62
CA ALA A 146 -10.90 -10.17 3.36
C ALA A 146 -11.49 -10.95 2.18
N SER A 147 -10.64 -11.29 1.23
CA SER A 147 -10.98 -12.14 0.08
C SER A 147 -10.18 -13.44 0.14
N ALA A 148 -10.84 -14.58 0.01
CA ALA A 148 -10.16 -15.85 -0.07
C ALA A 148 -9.47 -15.97 -1.44
N MET A 149 -8.15 -16.16 -1.44
CA MET A 149 -7.34 -16.34 -2.63
C MET A 149 -6.83 -17.77 -2.66
N GLY A 150 -7.03 -18.45 -3.78
CA GLY A 150 -6.70 -19.86 -3.96
C GLY A 150 -6.17 -20.17 -5.35
N ALA A 151 -5.02 -20.83 -5.40
CA ALA A 151 -4.49 -21.54 -6.58
C ALA A 151 -3.88 -22.87 -6.11
N ALA A 152 -3.50 -23.77 -7.02
CA ALA A 152 -2.90 -25.05 -6.63
C ALA A 152 -1.66 -24.81 -5.74
N GLY A 153 -1.70 -25.25 -4.48
CA GLY A 153 -0.62 -25.04 -3.50
C GLY A 153 -0.61 -23.69 -2.78
N PHE A 154 -1.50 -22.75 -3.12
CA PHE A 154 -1.59 -21.42 -2.51
C PHE A 154 -2.98 -21.20 -1.91
N ARG A 155 -3.06 -21.01 -0.58
CA ARG A 155 -4.31 -20.64 0.10
C ARG A 155 -4.04 -19.56 1.13
N ARG A 156 -4.44 -18.33 0.82
CA ARG A 156 -4.26 -17.15 1.68
C ARG A 156 -5.54 -16.32 1.69
N PHE A 157 -5.61 -15.39 2.62
CA PHE A 157 -6.60 -14.32 2.58
C PHE A 157 -5.92 -13.01 2.23
N PHE A 158 -6.40 -12.40 1.16
CA PHE A 158 -6.00 -11.06 0.76
C PHE A 158 -6.80 -10.05 1.56
N LEU A 159 -6.10 -9.13 2.23
CA LEU A 159 -6.70 -8.06 3.00
C LEU A 159 -6.59 -6.76 2.23
N GLN A 160 -7.73 -6.12 2.00
CA GLN A 160 -7.80 -4.73 1.55
C GLN A 160 -8.26 -3.88 2.71
N MET A 161 -7.45 -2.91 3.09
CA MET A 161 -7.62 -2.11 4.30
C MET A 161 -7.74 -0.64 3.95
N ARG A 162 -8.60 0.08 4.65
CA ARG A 162 -8.69 1.54 4.62
C ARG A 162 -8.37 2.08 6.00
N GLY A 163 -7.53 3.10 6.06
CA GLY A 163 -7.07 3.64 7.34
C GLY A 163 -6.67 5.10 7.28
N ARG A 164 -6.30 5.61 8.46
CA ARG A 164 -5.63 6.90 8.62
C ARG A 164 -4.16 6.69 8.92
N PHE A 165 -3.33 7.60 8.44
CA PHE A 165 -1.90 7.55 8.68
C PHE A 165 -1.40 8.81 9.39
N THR A 166 -0.30 8.65 10.10
CA THR A 166 0.62 9.72 10.50
C THR A 166 2.01 9.37 9.99
N LEU A 167 2.66 10.36 9.38
CA LEU A 167 4.00 10.26 8.81
C LEU A 167 4.88 11.31 9.46
N SER A 168 6.10 10.94 9.83
CA SER A 168 7.11 11.86 10.34
C SER A 168 8.52 11.40 9.97
N GLY A 169 9.49 12.31 9.94
CA GLY A 169 10.87 11.95 9.66
C GLY A 169 11.73 13.10 9.16
N THR A 170 12.81 12.77 8.49
CA THR A 170 13.74 13.70 7.86
C THR A 170 14.04 13.23 6.43
N VAL A 171 13.93 14.13 5.47
CA VAL A 171 14.23 13.88 4.05
C VAL A 171 15.04 15.05 3.50
N ALA A 172 16.23 14.77 2.95
CA ALA A 172 17.17 15.76 2.45
C ALA A 172 17.55 16.83 3.50
N GLY A 173 17.71 16.41 4.76
CA GLY A 173 18.02 17.31 5.88
C GLY A 173 16.84 18.13 6.39
N GLU A 174 15.67 18.03 5.78
CA GLU A 174 14.46 18.73 6.21
C GLU A 174 13.50 17.80 6.97
N GLY A 175 12.93 18.30 8.06
CA GLY A 175 11.86 17.60 8.77
C GLY A 175 10.61 17.48 7.90
N VAL A 176 10.08 16.26 7.79
CA VAL A 176 8.81 15.98 7.11
C VAL A 176 7.78 15.46 8.10
N ALA A 177 6.54 15.92 7.96
CA ALA A 177 5.41 15.38 8.70
C ALA A 177 4.12 15.58 7.90
N ASP A 178 3.24 14.58 7.91
CA ASP A 178 1.88 14.73 7.39
C ASP A 178 0.93 13.69 7.98
N SER A 179 -0.38 13.88 7.78
CA SER A 179 -1.39 12.91 8.15
C SER A 179 -2.53 12.92 7.15
N GLY A 180 -3.24 11.80 7.03
CA GLY A 180 -4.31 11.68 6.06
C GLY A 180 -4.94 10.30 6.06
N SER A 181 -5.40 9.88 4.89
CA SER A 181 -6.05 8.58 4.69
C SER A 181 -5.53 7.90 3.44
N GLY A 182 -5.57 6.57 3.47
CA GLY A 182 -5.13 5.74 2.37
C GLY A 182 -5.77 4.37 2.41
N PHE A 183 -5.34 3.54 1.47
CA PHE A 183 -5.62 2.12 1.45
C PHE A 183 -4.31 1.33 1.52
N PHE A 184 -4.41 0.10 2.02
CA PHE A 184 -3.29 -0.76 2.34
C PHE A 184 -3.67 -2.21 2.09
N GLU A 185 -2.72 -3.01 1.66
CA GLU A 185 -2.95 -4.38 1.24
C GLU A 185 -1.86 -5.30 1.77
N THR A 186 -2.28 -6.47 2.24
CA THR A 186 -1.38 -7.53 2.72
C THR A 186 -2.08 -8.89 2.64
N TYR A 187 -1.38 -9.94 3.04
CA TYR A 187 -1.87 -11.31 3.09
C TYR A 187 -1.79 -11.88 4.49
N VAL A 188 -2.79 -12.69 4.85
CA VAL A 188 -2.76 -13.49 6.08
C VAL A 188 -3.02 -14.96 5.79
N SER A 189 -2.38 -15.81 6.59
CA SER A 189 -2.82 -17.21 6.77
C SER A 189 -4.04 -17.25 7.67
N ARG A 190 -4.77 -18.37 7.60
CA ARG A 190 -5.77 -18.69 8.63
C ARG A 190 -5.10 -19.00 9.96
#